data_AF-A0AAP6BD40-F1
#
_entry.id   AF-A0AAP6BD40-F1
#
_cell.length_a   1.000
_cell.length_b   1.000
_cell.length_c   1.000
_cell.angle_alpha   90.00
_cell.angle_beta   90.00
_cell.angle_gamma   90.00
#
_symmetry.space_group_name_H-M   'P 1'
#
loop_
_entity.id
_entity.type
_entity.pdbx_description
1 polymer ?
#
loop_
_entity_poly.entity_id
_entity_poly.type
_entity_poly.pdbx_seq_one_letter_code
_entity_poly.pdbx_strand_id
1 'polypeptide(L)'
;MSLTRVVLLSGRAVELSDIRLSSTYGGLLEGYPCARVNDMKINGLLRGAERDTPRTPVHLVEPPREYPTDNPKGPFGPMEVLPPVACVASFHSTPVSPALDPVLHRSTLTVVWFQQTPEVPTGTNADKRLRALEWEDLAHDNEL
;
A
#
# COMPACT_ATOMS: atom_id res chain seq x y z
N MET A 1 4.59 14.89 -12.27
CA MET A 1 4.78 15.67 -11.04
C MET A 1 4.56 14.75 -9.86
N SER A 2 5.42 14.81 -8.85
CA SER A 2 5.30 14.00 -7.63
C SER A 2 4.65 14.80 -6.50
N LEU A 3 3.85 14.12 -5.69
CA LEU A 3 3.21 14.67 -4.49
C LEU A 3 4.20 14.74 -3.33
N THR A 4 5.01 13.70 -3.18
CA THR A 4 6.06 13.60 -2.15
C THR A 4 7.04 12.48 -2.53
N ARG A 5 8.09 12.31 -1.70
CA ARG A 5 9.16 11.34 -1.89
C ARG A 5 9.31 10.50 -0.63
N VAL A 6 9.43 9.19 -0.78
CA VAL A 6 9.73 8.24 0.31
C VAL A 6 11.12 7.65 0.09
N VAL A 7 11.90 7.51 1.16
CA VAL A 7 13.22 6.86 1.09
C VAL A 7 13.10 5.45 1.65
N LEU A 8 13.27 4.46 0.79
CA LEU A 8 13.24 3.04 1.16
C LEU A 8 14.44 2.69 2.04
N LEU A 9 14.38 1.54 2.73
CA LEU A 9 15.46 1.04 3.57
C LEU A 9 16.71 0.69 2.75
N SER A 10 16.55 0.35 1.47
CA SER A 10 17.65 0.19 0.51
C SER A 10 18.38 1.51 0.18
N GLY A 11 17.84 2.65 0.60
CA GLY A 11 18.34 3.99 0.23
C GLY A 11 17.79 4.51 -1.10
N ARG A 12 17.13 3.65 -1.90
CA ARG A 12 16.40 4.08 -3.10
C ARG A 12 15.29 5.04 -2.71
N ALA A 13 15.14 6.10 -3.49
CA ALA A 13 14.02 7.01 -3.33
C ALA A 13 12.94 6.74 -4.37
N VAL A 14 11.70 6.75 -3.89
CA VAL A 14 10.51 6.55 -4.70
C VAL A 14 9.61 7.76 -4.58
N GLU A 15 9.07 8.19 -5.70
CA GLU A 15 8.21 9.36 -5.82
C GLU A 15 6.75 8.94 -5.90
N LEU A 16 5.95 9.50 -5.00
CA LEU A 16 4.51 9.30 -4.96
C LEU A 16 3.84 10.16 -6.04
N SER A 17 3.09 9.55 -6.96
CA SER A 17 2.34 10.29 -7.99
C SER A 17 0.85 10.40 -7.70
N ASP A 18 0.27 9.42 -7.01
CA ASP A 18 -1.15 9.35 -6.67
C ASP A 18 -1.33 8.57 -5.35
N ILE A 19 -2.30 8.98 -4.53
CA ILE A 19 -2.71 8.25 -3.33
C ILE A 19 -4.22 8.40 -3.08
N ARG A 20 -4.87 7.26 -2.82
CA ARG A 20 -6.24 7.18 -2.33
C ARG A 20 -6.23 6.69 -0.89
N LEU A 21 -6.79 7.50 0.01
CA LEU A 21 -7.00 7.16 1.42
C LEU A 21 -8.48 6.89 1.66
N SER A 22 -8.80 5.82 2.39
CA SER A 22 -10.17 5.46 2.74
C SER A 22 -10.25 4.84 4.13
N SER A 23 -11.41 4.97 4.79
CA SER A 23 -11.62 4.28 6.07
C SER A 23 -11.76 2.76 5.81
N THR A 24 -10.91 1.96 6.43
CA THR A 24 -10.85 0.49 6.28
C THR A 24 -12.22 -0.17 6.51
N TYR A 25 -12.90 0.25 7.59
CA TYR A 25 -14.22 -0.25 7.96
C TYR A 25 -15.36 0.70 7.55
N GLY A 26 -15.06 1.75 6.79
CA GLY A 26 -16.06 2.63 6.20
C GLY A 26 -17.10 1.81 5.42
N GLY A 27 -18.38 2.11 5.66
CA GLY A 27 -19.50 1.41 5.03
C GLY A 27 -19.78 0.00 5.54
N LEU A 28 -19.13 -0.47 6.61
CA LEU A 28 -19.53 -1.69 7.30
C LEU A 28 -20.80 -1.42 8.13
N LEU A 29 -21.96 -1.74 7.57
CA LEU A 29 -23.26 -1.50 8.20
C LEU A 29 -23.59 -2.53 9.29
N GLU A 30 -23.24 -3.79 9.04
CA GLU A 30 -23.51 -4.91 9.94
C GLU A 30 -22.27 -5.82 10.09
N GLY A 31 -22.18 -6.47 11.25
CA GLY A 31 -21.06 -7.32 11.61
C GLY A 31 -19.99 -6.58 12.41
N TYR A 32 -18.80 -7.17 12.43
CA TYR A 32 -17.65 -6.64 13.16
C TYR A 32 -16.36 -7.03 12.43
N PRO A 33 -15.24 -6.30 12.67
CA PRO A 33 -13.93 -6.69 12.16
C PRO A 33 -13.53 -8.10 12.57
N CYS A 34 -13.28 -8.96 11.59
CA CYS A 34 -12.78 -10.32 11.79
C CYS A 34 -11.95 -10.74 10.57
N ALA A 35 -11.19 -11.83 10.68
CA ALA A 35 -10.30 -12.29 9.63
C ALA A 35 -10.98 -12.35 8.24
N ARG A 36 -12.18 -12.94 8.17
CA ARG A 36 -12.95 -13.04 6.91
C ARG A 36 -13.29 -11.67 6.32
N VAL A 37 -13.72 -10.72 7.13
CA VAL A 37 -14.06 -9.36 6.66
C VAL A 37 -12.80 -8.61 6.23
N ASN A 38 -11.71 -8.75 6.99
CA ASN A 38 -10.42 -8.14 6.67
C ASN A 38 -9.89 -8.65 5.32
N ASP A 39 -9.90 -9.96 5.11
CA ASP A 39 -9.44 -10.57 3.86
C ASP A 39 -10.30 -10.13 2.68
N MET A 40 -11.63 -10.02 2.86
CA MET A 40 -12.52 -9.47 1.84
C MET A 40 -12.19 -8.02 1.48
N LYS A 41 -11.87 -7.17 2.48
CA LYS A 41 -11.51 -5.76 2.26
C LYS A 41 -10.17 -5.65 1.53
N ILE A 42 -9.14 -6.39 1.97
CA ILE A 42 -7.82 -6.45 1.31
C ILE A 42 -7.97 -6.88 -0.15
N ASN A 43 -8.67 -8.00 -0.40
CA ASN A 43 -8.88 -8.51 -1.76
C ASN A 43 -9.73 -7.56 -2.63
N GLY A 44 -10.61 -6.77 -2.02
CA GLY A 44 -11.35 -5.72 -2.72
C GLY A 44 -10.45 -4.58 -3.17
N LEU A 45 -9.54 -4.13 -2.29
CA LEU A 45 -8.56 -3.08 -2.60
C LEU A 45 -7.57 -3.53 -3.67
N LEU A 46 -7.04 -4.75 -3.57
CA LEU A 46 -6.10 -5.29 -4.56
C LEU A 46 -6.73 -5.36 -5.96
N ARG A 47 -7.90 -6.00 -6.08
CA ARG A 47 -8.63 -6.05 -7.37
C ARG A 47 -9.02 -4.67 -7.88
N GLY A 48 -9.29 -3.72 -6.98
CA GLY A 48 -9.54 -2.32 -7.32
C GLY A 48 -8.31 -1.68 -7.94
N ALA A 49 -7.16 -1.78 -7.26
CA ALA A 49 -5.88 -1.27 -7.72
C ALA A 49 -5.47 -1.90 -9.06
N GLU A 50 -5.52 -3.22 -9.20
CA GLU A 50 -5.15 -3.93 -10.43
C GLU A 50 -5.98 -3.48 -11.64
N ARG A 51 -7.28 -3.23 -11.42
CA ARG A 51 -8.17 -2.72 -12.47
C ARG A 51 -7.88 -1.26 -12.81
N ASP A 52 -7.57 -0.44 -11.81
CA ASP A 52 -7.30 0.99 -11.98
C ASP A 52 -5.89 1.23 -12.58
N THR A 53 -4.93 0.31 -12.41
CA THR A 53 -3.54 0.40 -12.92
C THR A 53 -3.06 -0.86 -13.68
N PRO A 54 -3.70 -1.24 -14.81
CA PRO A 54 -3.48 -2.54 -15.46
C PRO A 54 -2.08 -2.80 -16.04
N ARG A 55 -1.22 -1.77 -16.12
CA ARG A 55 0.16 -1.87 -16.62
C ARG A 55 1.22 -1.80 -15.52
N THR A 56 0.81 -1.68 -14.27
CA THR A 56 1.70 -1.53 -13.13
C THR A 56 1.45 -2.69 -12.17
N PRO A 57 2.50 -3.37 -11.67
CA PRO A 57 2.32 -4.39 -10.65
C PRO A 57 1.68 -3.76 -9.40
N VAL A 58 0.85 -4.56 -8.73
CA VAL A 58 0.23 -4.19 -7.45
C VAL A 58 0.83 -5.04 -6.35
N HIS A 59 1.32 -4.41 -5.30
CA HIS A 59 1.90 -5.09 -4.15
C HIS A 59 1.17 -4.72 -2.85
N LEU A 60 0.85 -5.74 -2.05
CA LEU A 60 0.33 -5.57 -0.69
C LEU A 60 1.47 -5.54 0.32
N VAL A 61 1.60 -4.46 1.06
CA VAL A 61 2.34 -4.47 2.32
C VAL A 61 1.43 -5.08 3.39
N GLU A 62 1.76 -6.29 3.83
CA GLU A 62 0.94 -7.03 4.80
C GLU A 62 0.63 -6.18 6.04
N PRO A 63 -0.66 -5.90 6.33
CA PRO A 63 -1.04 -5.05 7.46
C PRO A 63 -0.83 -5.78 8.79
N PRO A 64 -0.56 -5.06 9.88
CA PRO A 64 -0.68 -5.65 11.21
C PRO A 64 -2.14 -6.05 11.44
N ARG A 65 -2.33 -7.21 12.06
CA ARG A 65 -3.63 -7.71 12.50
C ARG A 65 -3.63 -7.70 14.02
N GLU A 66 -4.45 -6.82 14.60
CA GLU A 66 -4.59 -6.66 16.04
C GLU A 66 -5.77 -7.47 16.55
N TYR A 67 -5.56 -8.18 17.66
CA TYR A 67 -6.60 -8.92 18.36
C TYR A 67 -6.86 -8.23 19.69
N PRO A 68 -8.04 -7.64 19.92
CA PRO A 68 -8.37 -6.99 21.18
C PRO A 68 -8.16 -7.92 22.37
N THR A 69 -7.74 -7.38 23.52
CA THR A 69 -7.37 -8.17 24.70
C THR A 69 -8.52 -9.02 25.26
N ASP A 70 -9.74 -8.50 25.19
CA ASP A 70 -10.99 -9.20 25.52
C ASP A 70 -11.41 -10.21 24.45
N ASN A 71 -10.78 -10.14 23.27
CA ASN A 71 -10.94 -10.96 22.08
C ASN A 71 -12.38 -11.48 21.89
N PRO A 72 -13.36 -10.58 21.75
CA PRO A 72 -14.75 -10.95 21.68
C PRO A 72 -14.95 -11.87 20.49
N LYS A 73 -15.52 -13.05 20.74
CA LYS A 73 -15.81 -14.04 19.71
C LYS A 73 -17.25 -13.89 19.27
N GLY A 74 -17.43 -13.57 17.99
CA GLY A 74 -18.74 -13.61 17.37
C GLY A 74 -18.91 -14.84 16.49
N PRO A 75 -20.02 -14.95 15.74
CA PRO A 75 -20.31 -16.10 14.88
C PRO A 75 -19.28 -16.32 13.75
N PHE A 76 -18.47 -15.30 13.42
CA PHE A 76 -17.43 -15.34 12.38
C PHE A 76 -16.00 -15.47 12.94
N GLY A 77 -15.84 -15.83 14.21
CA GLY A 77 -14.55 -16.02 14.85
C GLY A 77 -14.15 -14.89 15.81
N PRO A 78 -12.87 -14.81 16.19
CA PRO A 78 -12.35 -13.73 17.03
C PRO A 78 -12.39 -12.39 16.29
N MET A 79 -12.55 -11.31 17.05
CA MET A 79 -12.35 -9.96 16.51
C MET A 79 -10.90 -9.79 16.09
N GLU A 80 -10.71 -9.27 14.89
CA GLU A 80 -9.40 -8.99 14.31
C GLU A 80 -9.49 -7.66 13.57
N VAL A 81 -8.61 -6.74 13.91
CA VAL A 81 -8.66 -5.34 13.46
C VAL A 81 -7.41 -5.02 12.64
N LEU A 82 -7.62 -4.42 11.47
CA LEU A 82 -6.60 -3.79 10.63
C LEU A 82 -6.51 -2.30 10.99
N PRO A 83 -5.42 -1.61 10.63
CA PRO A 83 -5.34 -0.18 10.80
C PRO A 83 -6.52 0.54 10.10
N PRO A 84 -7.01 1.65 10.67
CA PRO A 84 -8.26 2.29 10.27
C PRO A 84 -8.23 2.98 8.91
N VAL A 85 -7.04 3.25 8.35
CA VAL A 85 -6.88 3.89 7.04
C VAL A 85 -6.28 2.91 6.05
N ALA A 86 -7.02 2.60 4.99
CA ALA A 86 -6.57 1.85 3.84
C ALA A 86 -6.04 2.80 2.76
N CYS A 87 -4.87 2.47 2.22
CA CYS A 87 -4.14 3.29 1.27
C CYS A 87 -3.87 2.50 -0.01
N VAL A 88 -4.10 3.15 -1.15
CA VAL A 88 -3.68 2.67 -2.47
C VAL A 88 -2.90 3.79 -3.12
N ALA A 89 -1.66 3.56 -3.51
CA ALA A 89 -0.85 4.59 -4.13
C ALA A 89 0.00 4.09 -5.28
N SER A 90 0.31 5.00 -6.20
CA SER A 90 1.25 4.75 -7.28
C SER A 90 2.56 5.46 -7.00
N PHE A 91 3.64 4.69 -7.04
CA PHE A 91 5.01 5.16 -6.90
C PHE A 91 5.78 4.95 -8.19
N HIS A 92 6.78 5.81 -8.41
CA HIS A 92 7.77 5.61 -9.45
C HIS A 92 9.18 5.94 -8.96
N SER A 93 10.20 5.46 -9.65
CA SER A 93 11.60 5.75 -9.34
C SER A 93 12.43 5.90 -10.61
N THR A 94 13.38 6.83 -10.56
CA THR A 94 14.36 7.14 -11.61
C THR A 94 15.69 7.49 -10.95
N PRO A 95 16.86 7.20 -11.57
CA PRO A 95 17.03 6.42 -12.80
C PRO A 95 16.72 4.93 -12.59
N VAL A 96 16.28 4.24 -13.64
CA VAL A 96 16.11 2.77 -13.63
C VAL A 96 17.47 2.06 -13.67
N SER A 97 18.34 2.51 -14.58
CA SER A 97 19.70 2.00 -14.77
C SER A 97 20.60 3.15 -15.19
N PRO A 98 21.90 3.16 -14.82
CA PRO A 98 22.86 4.15 -15.30
C PRO A 98 23.01 4.19 -16.82
N ALA A 99 22.65 3.10 -17.52
CA ALA A 99 22.76 2.99 -18.98
C ALA A 99 21.53 3.51 -19.75
N LEU A 100 20.44 3.82 -19.05
CA LEU A 100 19.17 4.23 -19.65
C LEU A 100 18.90 5.71 -19.36
N ASP A 101 18.29 6.41 -20.33
CA ASP A 101 17.90 7.80 -20.13
C ASP A 101 16.81 7.88 -19.04
N PRO A 102 17.06 8.58 -17.92
CA PRO A 102 16.11 8.71 -16.82
C PRO A 102 14.84 9.49 -17.19
N VAL A 103 14.86 10.25 -18.29
CA VAL A 103 13.67 10.95 -18.80
C VAL A 103 12.76 9.99 -19.56
N LEU A 104 13.33 8.97 -20.20
CA LEU A 104 12.60 8.01 -21.03
C LEU A 104 12.24 6.72 -20.28
N HIS A 105 12.91 6.43 -19.17
CA HIS A 105 12.74 5.18 -18.42
C HIS A 105 12.39 5.45 -16.97
N ARG A 106 11.36 4.75 -16.47
CA ARG A 106 10.97 4.79 -15.06
C ARG A 106 10.56 3.42 -14.56
N SER A 107 10.83 3.18 -13.28
CA SER A 107 10.33 2.01 -12.56
C SER A 107 9.03 2.39 -11.87
N THR A 108 7.99 1.55 -11.92
CA THR A 108 6.66 1.85 -11.37
C THR A 108 6.10 0.72 -10.54
N LEU A 109 5.42 1.05 -9.44
CA LEU A 109 4.76 0.11 -8.55
C LEU A 109 3.51 0.75 -7.93
N THR A 110 2.39 0.03 -7.94
CA THR A 110 1.21 0.38 -7.15
C THR A 110 1.28 -0.38 -5.82
N VAL A 111 1.18 0.33 -4.70
CA VAL A 111 1.29 -0.25 -3.36
C VAL A 111 -0.02 -0.09 -2.62
N VAL A 112 -0.48 -1.16 -2.00
CA VAL A 112 -1.62 -1.18 -1.08
C VAL A 112 -1.08 -1.43 0.33
N TRP A 113 -1.48 -0.59 1.29
CA TRP A 113 -1.11 -0.76 2.70
C TRP A 113 -2.17 -0.14 3.62
N PHE A 114 -1.95 -0.28 4.93
CA PHE A 114 -2.83 0.25 5.96
C PHE A 114 -2.03 1.03 6.99
N GLN A 115 -2.59 2.12 7.50
CA GLN A 115 -1.94 3.00 8.50
C GLN A 115 -2.93 3.56 9.52
N GLN A 116 -2.39 4.11 10.61
CA GLN A 116 -3.16 4.56 11.77
C GLN A 116 -3.85 5.92 11.57
N THR A 117 -3.19 6.84 10.87
CA THR A 117 -3.69 8.20 10.60
C THR A 117 -3.76 8.44 9.09
N PRO A 118 -4.59 9.37 8.58
CA PRO A 118 -4.69 9.63 7.13
C PRO A 118 -3.55 10.53 6.60
N GLU A 119 -2.34 10.38 7.14
CA GLU A 119 -1.19 11.18 6.74
C GLU A 119 -0.52 10.63 5.47
N VAL A 120 -0.14 11.50 4.55
CA VAL A 120 0.57 11.07 3.34
C VAL A 120 2.02 10.70 3.71
N PRO A 121 2.52 9.51 3.35
CA PRO A 121 3.87 9.08 3.72
C PRO A 121 4.92 9.97 3.05
N THR A 122 5.91 10.44 3.83
CA THR A 122 6.96 11.34 3.33
C THR A 122 8.32 11.05 3.97
N GLY A 123 9.38 11.21 3.18
CA GLY A 123 10.77 11.05 3.58
C GLY A 123 11.04 9.72 4.27
N THR A 124 11.69 9.81 5.43
CA THR A 124 11.98 8.68 6.32
C THR A 124 10.90 8.44 7.38
N ASN A 125 9.89 9.33 7.47
CA ASN A 125 8.79 9.22 8.42
C ASN A 125 7.67 8.28 7.96
N ALA A 126 7.72 7.83 6.69
CA ALA A 126 6.83 6.80 6.19
C ALA A 126 6.93 5.50 7.01
N ASP A 127 5.84 4.72 7.03
CA ASP A 127 5.77 3.44 7.74
C ASP A 127 6.95 2.52 7.37
N LYS A 128 7.53 1.87 8.38
CA LYS A 128 8.73 1.03 8.20
C LYS A 128 8.49 -0.12 7.21
N ARG A 129 7.30 -0.70 7.17
CA ARG A 129 6.94 -1.79 6.25
C ARG A 129 6.83 -1.27 4.82
N LEU A 130 6.28 -0.08 4.62
CA LEU A 130 6.28 0.59 3.32
C LEU A 130 7.71 0.93 2.86
N ARG A 131 8.58 1.34 3.79
CA ARG A 131 9.98 1.60 3.48
C ARG A 131 10.79 0.33 3.22
N ALA A 132 10.33 -0.83 3.67
CA ALA A 132 10.98 -2.13 3.50
C ALA A 132 10.64 -2.82 2.16
N LEU A 133 10.02 -2.11 1.22
CA LEU A 133 9.76 -2.65 -0.11
C LEU A 133 11.06 -3.01 -0.82
N GLU A 134 11.16 -4.25 -1.27
CA GLU A 134 12.23 -4.74 -2.15
C GLU A 134 11.93 -4.30 -3.59
N TRP A 135 12.13 -3.01 -3.84
CA TRP A 135 11.67 -2.34 -5.07
C TRP A 135 12.15 -3.01 -6.36
N GLU A 136 13.41 -3.48 -6.39
CA GLU A 136 14.00 -4.11 -7.58
C GLU A 136 13.27 -5.40 -7.99
N ASP A 137 12.69 -6.12 -7.03
CA ASP A 137 11.97 -7.37 -7.28
C ASP A 137 10.47 -7.14 -7.55
N LEU A 138 9.92 -6.04 -7.04
CA LEU A 138 8.48 -5.78 -7.05
C LEU A 138 8.03 -4.85 -8.18
N ALA A 139 8.84 -3.86 -8.53
CA ALA A 139 8.48 -2.84 -9.49
C ALA A 139 8.67 -3.31 -10.93
N HIS A 140 7.97 -2.66 -11.85
CA HIS A 140 8.13 -2.88 -13.28
C HIS A 140 8.78 -1.69 -13.96
N ASP A 141 9.84 -1.94 -14.71
CA ASP A 141 10.56 -0.94 -15.47
C ASP A 141 9.93 -0.76 -16.84
N ASN A 142 9.58 0.50 -17.16
CA ASN A 142 8.87 0.87 -18.37
C ASN A 142 9.58 2.01 -19.10
N GLU A 143 9.56 1.95 -20.43
CA GLU A 143 9.84 3.08 -21.32
C GLU A 143 8.56 3.93 -21.50
N LEU A 144 8.73 5.26 -21.57
CA LEU A 144 7.65 6.25 -21.63
C LEU A 144 7.11 6.52 -23.05
#